data_AF-A0A382PTK2-F1
#
_entry.id   AF-A0A382PTK2-F1
#
_cell.length_a   1.000
_cell.length_b   1.000
_cell.length_c   1.000
_cell.angle_alpha   90.00
_cell.angle_beta   90.00
_cell.angle_gamma   90.00
#
_symmetry.space_group_name_H-M   'P 1'
#
loop_
_entity.id
_entity.type
_entity.pdbx_description
1 polymer ?
#
loop_
_entity_poly.entity_id
_entity_poly.type
_entity_poly.pdbx_seq_one_letter_code
_entity_poly.pdbx_strand_id
1 'polypeptide(L)'
;MIFQEEIILDPFSRGFHIVTNEIVDILPRITGIAHIFIKHTSASLTINENADPTVREDFETHFNKMVSEDETHFKHTIEGPDDMTSH
;
A
#
# COMPACT_ATOMS: atom_id res chain seq x y z
N MET A 1 4.59 12.51 25.14
CA MET A 1 3.19 12.08 25.01
C MET A 1 3.14 11.15 23.81
N ILE A 2 2.51 9.99 23.93
CA ILE A 2 2.35 9.04 22.82
C ILE A 2 0.92 9.21 22.31
N PHE A 3 0.78 9.39 20.99
CA PHE A 3 -0.50 9.38 20.30
C PHE A 3 -0.53 8.14 19.42
N GLN A 4 -1.60 7.37 19.49
CA GLN A 4 -1.78 6.15 18.72
C GLN A 4 -3.26 6.05 18.35
N GLU A 5 -3.54 5.90 17.06
CA GLU A 5 -4.87 5.72 16.51
C GLU A 5 -4.85 4.62 15.45
N GLU A 6 -5.99 3.97 15.29
CA GLU A 6 -6.22 3.00 14.22
C GLU A 6 -7.05 3.66 13.11
N ILE A 7 -6.55 3.56 11.88
CA ILE A 7 -7.16 4.15 10.70
C ILE A 7 -7.67 3.00 9.82
N ILE A 8 -8.95 3.05 9.47
CA ILE A 8 -9.55 2.12 8.51
C ILE A 8 -9.75 2.90 7.21
N LEU A 9 -9.10 2.43 6.15
CA LEU A 9 -9.28 2.97 4.81
C LEU A 9 -10.38 2.19 4.08
N ASP A 10 -11.02 2.84 3.11
CA ASP A 10 -11.92 2.16 2.19
C ASP A 10 -11.18 1.10 1.37
N PRO A 11 -11.87 0.04 0.92
CA PRO A 11 -11.25 -0.96 0.06
C PRO A 11 -10.85 -0.34 -1.28
N PHE A 12 -9.61 -0.58 -1.69
CA PHE A 12 -9.09 -0.17 -2.98
C PHE A 12 -9.00 -1.37 -3.93
N SER A 13 -9.14 -1.12 -5.23
CA SER A 13 -8.68 -2.07 -6.23
C SER A 13 -7.16 -2.20 -6.16
N ARG A 14 -6.60 -3.25 -6.77
CA ARG A 14 -5.15 -3.37 -6.98
C ARG A 14 -4.59 -2.09 -7.61
N GLY A 15 -3.43 -1.65 -7.11
CA GLY A 15 -2.76 -0.45 -7.59
C GLY A 15 -2.13 0.39 -6.47
N PHE A 16 -1.62 1.56 -6.86
CA PHE A 16 -1.04 2.55 -5.96
C PHE A 16 -2.02 3.69 -5.67
N HIS A 17 -2.38 3.85 -4.39
CA HIS A 17 -3.37 4.82 -3.94
C HIS A 17 -2.74 5.86 -3.02
N ILE A 18 -3.18 7.10 -3.15
CA ILE A 18 -2.74 8.20 -2.27
C ILE A 18 -3.66 8.19 -1.05
N VAL A 19 -3.07 8.05 0.13
CA VAL A 19 -3.78 8.00 1.41
C VAL A 19 -3.29 9.08 2.39
N THR A 20 -2.64 10.11 1.86
CA THR A 20 -1.96 11.14 2.67
C THR A 20 -2.93 11.93 3.53
N ASN A 21 -4.09 12.31 3.00
CA ASN A 21 -5.04 13.16 3.73
C ASN A 21 -5.72 12.36 4.85
N GLU A 22 -6.09 11.13 4.56
CA GLU A 22 -6.68 10.15 5.47
C GLU A 22 -5.79 9.93 6.70
N ILE A 23 -4.46 9.94 6.51
CA ILE A 23 -3.49 9.84 7.59
C ILE A 23 -3.32 11.20 8.30
N VAL A 24 -3.04 12.27 7.55
CA VAL A 24 -2.68 13.58 8.12
C VAL A 24 -3.82 14.20 8.92
N ASP A 25 -5.07 13.99 8.51
CA ASP A 25 -6.25 14.55 9.19
C ASP A 25 -6.43 14.00 10.62
N ILE A 26 -5.84 12.84 10.91
CA ILE A 26 -5.88 12.17 12.22
C ILE A 26 -4.66 12.54 13.07
N LEU A 27 -3.54 12.94 12.45
CA LEU A 27 -2.30 13.21 13.17
C LEU A 27 -2.41 14.48 14.07
N PRO A 28 -1.85 14.44 15.29
CA PRO A 28 -1.79 15.60 16.16
C PRO A 28 -0.86 16.66 15.57
N ARG A 29 -1.22 17.94 15.72
CA ARG A 29 -0.40 19.08 15.26
C ARG A 29 0.78 19.36 16.20
N ILE A 30 1.73 18.43 16.25
CA ILE A 30 2.94 18.49 17.08
C ILE A 30 4.18 18.11 16.25
N THR A 31 5.36 18.52 16.70
CA THR A 31 6.63 18.08 16.11
C THR A 31 7.04 16.74 16.73
N GLY A 32 7.41 15.76 15.89
CA GLY A 32 7.83 14.44 16.34
C GLY A 32 8.09 13.47 15.20
N ILE A 33 8.09 12.19 15.52
CA ILE A 33 8.18 11.09 14.56
C ILE A 33 6.81 10.41 14.49
N ALA A 34 6.32 10.19 13.26
CA ALA A 34 5.12 9.39 13.01
C ALA A 34 5.54 7.99 12.55
N HIS A 35 5.02 6.96 13.22
CA HIS A 35 5.16 5.58 12.80
C HIS A 35 3.84 5.13 12.19
N ILE A 36 3.84 4.85 10.88
CA ILE A 36 2.66 4.35 10.17
C ILE A 36 2.90 2.86 9.89
N PHE A 37 2.01 2.02 10.41
CA PHE A 37 2.09 0.56 10.30
C PHE A 37 0.83 0.02 9.67
N ILE A 38 0.99 -0.84 8.66
CA ILE A 38 -0.12 -1.54 8.02
C ILE A 38 -0.26 -2.95 8.62
N LYS A 39 -1.47 -3.33 9.01
CA LYS A 39 -1.79 -4.63 9.62
C LYS A 39 -2.19 -5.68 8.59
N HIS A 40 -1.66 -5.60 7.37
CA HIS A 40 -1.93 -6.50 6.26
C HIS A 40 -0.62 -7.09 5.73
N THR A 41 -0.67 -8.30 5.19
CA THR A 41 0.46 -8.93 4.51
C THR A 41 0.42 -8.74 3.01
N SER A 42 -0.78 -8.58 2.43
CA SER A 42 -1.02 -8.40 1.00
C SER A 42 -1.04 -6.92 0.54
N ALA A 43 -0.57 -6.01 1.39
CA ALA A 43 -0.53 -4.57 1.10
C ALA A 43 0.65 -3.91 1.81
N SER A 44 1.15 -2.82 1.21
CA SER A 44 2.32 -2.09 1.69
C SER A 44 2.09 -0.59 1.72
N LEU A 45 2.89 0.11 2.54
CA LEU A 45 2.97 1.56 2.58
C LEU A 45 4.31 2.01 1.99
N THR A 46 4.26 3.05 1.15
CA THR A 46 5.45 3.65 0.56
C THR A 46 5.34 5.17 0.57
N ILE A 47 6.49 5.85 0.60
CA ILE A 47 6.59 7.30 0.46
C ILE A 47 7.28 7.56 -0.88
N ASN A 48 6.61 8.28 -1.77
CA ASN A 48 7.13 8.57 -3.11
C ASN A 48 6.65 9.93 -3.63
N GLU A 49 7.08 10.25 -4.86
CA GLU A 49 6.61 11.40 -5.60
C GLU A 49 5.11 11.28 -5.93
N ASN A 50 4.41 12.42 -5.81
CA ASN A 50 3.01 12.56 -6.23
C ASN A 50 2.78 13.85 -7.07
N ALA A 51 3.84 14.40 -7.66
CA ALA A 51 3.73 15.56 -8.54
C ALA A 51 3.32 15.13 -9.97
N ASP A 52 3.89 14.03 -10.45
CA ASP A 52 3.54 13.40 -11.72
C ASP A 52 2.68 12.15 -11.50
N PRO A 53 1.44 12.08 -12.04
CA PRO A 53 0.58 10.91 -11.90
C PRO A 53 1.18 9.64 -12.54
N THR A 54 2.07 9.77 -13.53
CA THR A 54 2.68 8.62 -14.24
C THR A 54 3.58 7.78 -13.34
N VAL A 55 4.09 8.34 -12.23
CA VAL A 55 4.88 7.58 -11.24
C VAL A 55 4.11 6.37 -10.72
N ARG A 56 2.80 6.52 -10.49
CA ARG A 56 1.95 5.42 -10.02
C ARG A 56 1.70 4.37 -11.11
N GLU A 57 1.58 4.81 -12.35
CA GLU A 57 1.44 3.90 -13.51
C GLU A 57 2.72 3.10 -13.75
N ASP A 58 3.88 3.74 -13.62
CA ASP A 58 5.19 3.09 -13.74
C ASP A 58 5.42 2.07 -12.63
N PHE A 59 5.04 2.41 -11.39
CA PHE A 59 5.11 1.49 -10.26
C PHE A 59 4.23 0.27 -10.51
N GLU A 60 2.98 0.50 -10.90
CA GLU A 60 2.05 -0.57 -11.22
C GLU A 60 2.55 -1.47 -12.36
N THR A 61 3.10 -0.86 -13.41
CA THR A 61 3.67 -1.58 -14.56
C THR A 61 4.90 -2.40 -14.14
N HIS A 62 5.77 -1.83 -13.31
CA HIS A 62 6.98 -2.49 -12.86
C HIS A 62 6.69 -3.68 -11.95
N PHE A 63 5.76 -3.54 -11.01
CA PHE A 63 5.34 -4.63 -10.12
C PHE A 63 4.71 -5.77 -10.90
N ASN A 64 3.82 -5.48 -11.86
CA ASN A 64 3.25 -6.49 -12.76
C ASN A 64 4.31 -7.25 -13.58
N LYS A 65 5.44 -6.61 -13.90
CA LYS A 65 6.54 -7.26 -14.60
C LYS A 65 7.40 -8.12 -13.68
N MET A 66 7.61 -7.69 -12.43
CA MET A 66 8.49 -8.37 -11.47
C MET A 66 7.79 -9.57 -10.83
N VAL A 67 6.51 -9.43 -10.50
CA VAL A 67 5.68 -10.43 -9.83
C VAL A 67 4.28 -10.36 -10.45
N SER A 68 4.10 -11.04 -11.57
CA SER A 68 2.81 -11.07 -12.29
C SER A 68 1.82 -12.03 -11.61
N GLU A 69 0.54 -11.67 -11.58
CA GLU A 69 -0.55 -12.55 -11.11
C GLU A 69 -0.79 -13.75 -12.03
N ASP A 70 -0.28 -13.70 -13.28
CA ASP A 70 -0.37 -14.80 -14.23
C ASP A 70 0.69 -15.90 -13.98
N GLU A 71 1.55 -15.73 -12.97
CA GLU A 71 2.62 -16.68 -12.66
C GLU A 71 2.07 -17.98 -12.07
N THR A 72 2.17 -19.07 -12.84
CA THR A 72 1.61 -20.37 -12.44
C THR A 72 2.53 -21.22 -11.55
N HIS A 73 3.71 -20.70 -11.21
CA HIS A 73 4.71 -21.44 -10.45
C HIS A 73 4.57 -21.31 -8.93
N PHE A 74 3.72 -20.38 -8.46
CA PHE A 74 3.39 -20.21 -7.05
C PHE A 74 2.46 -21.32 -6.54
N LYS A 75 2.66 -21.70 -5.28
CA LYS A 75 1.85 -22.74 -4.60
C LYS A 75 0.77 -22.15 -3.67
N HIS A 76 0.94 -20.90 -3.27
CA HIS A 76 0.04 -20.19 -2.37
C HIS A 76 -0.99 -19.44 -3.20
N THR A 77 -2.05 -20.15 -3.60
CA THR A 77 -3.07 -19.66 -4.54
C THR A 77 -4.49 -19.98 -4.05
N ILE A 78 -4.65 -20.20 -2.74
CA ILE A 78 -5.94 -20.61 -2.16
C ILE A 78 -6.92 -19.44 -2.20
N GLU A 79 -6.44 -18.21 -2.02
CA GLU A 79 -7.27 -17.01 -1.98
C GLU A 79 -7.51 -16.38 -3.37
N GLY A 80 -6.77 -16.81 -4.39
CA GLY A 80 -6.87 -16.29 -5.75
C GLY A 80 -5.54 -16.32 -6.50
N PRO A 81 -5.50 -15.82 -7.75
CA PRO A 81 -4.27 -15.63 -8.51
C PRO A 81 -3.30 -14.65 -7.84
N ASP A 82 -3.84 -13.69 -7.07
CA ASP A 82 -3.10 -12.61 -6.42
C ASP A 82 -2.56 -12.97 -5.02
N ASP A 83 -2.93 -14.16 -4.49
CA ASP A 83 -2.61 -14.60 -3.13
C ASP A 83 -1.11 -14.47 -2.86
N MET A 84 -0.25 -15.31 -3.47
CA MET A 84 1.21 -15.20 -3.28
C MET A 84 1.80 -13.87 -3.78
N THR A 85 1.30 -13.31 -4.87
CA THR A 85 1.93 -12.15 -5.51
C THR A 85 1.72 -10.84 -4.76
N SER A 86 0.75 -10.81 -3.85
CA SER A 86 0.45 -9.65 -3.00
C SER A 86 1.25 -9.62 -1.70
N HIS A 87 1.75 -10.77 -1.20
CA HIS A 87 2.63 -10.86 -0.01
C HIS A 87 4.07 -10.42 -0.30
#